data_AF-A0A354GFW5-F1
#
_entry.id   AF-A0A354GFW5-F1
#
_cell.length_a   1.000
_cell.length_b   1.000
_cell.length_c   1.000
_cell.angle_alpha   90.00
_cell.angle_beta   90.00
_cell.angle_gamma   90.00
#
_symmetry.space_group_name_H-M   'P 1'
#
loop_
_entity.id
_entity.type
_entity.pdbx_description
1 polymer ?
#
loop_
_entity_poly.entity_id
_entity_poly.type
_entity_poly.pdbx_seq_one_letter_code
_entity_poly.pdbx_strand_id
1 'polypeptide(L)'
;MAHHTADIISLSQGSLQKSSSCDNVARRVRTRSGTSGIGSPERTSMYDTVQKTLLAEINVLLPSLVKNSVQEQLKPMLKKRDELKDEITNLNKKVEGYQKQVEQYVELVKTMDSTILPNVVKDLAELETAWNNKEKSITTKTRDLLSTQNKIQTSFTEINNLHEEWEKLLKAKSEGADVVRSIEQSQKYVSEEYEDFREKHKKLISTVTSLEQKVAKQEVKSEHNANYPRWDSVEISGIPVRPVDSYGNENCKEMVVNICRELHYWLPPSAISTAHRLKMHESRKGPPAMIVKFNNRDIRNDVFALRRQIKGKHYWHCYNIKKLFINESLTADARKLFYKTRVWAKQMEPEHGRIYTWTFKGEIFIRKNIENGPKRKVLSEDFLSKISKGEISLDIPDTPVKSYIHESCVVIEDILAETTPSTATD
;
A
#
# COMPACT_ATOMS: atom_id res chain seq x y z
N MET A 1 -16.47 -0.41 -31.80
CA MET A 1 -15.98 -1.71 -32.31
C MET A 1 -16.46 -2.85 -31.41
N ALA A 2 -17.78 -3.03 -31.26
CA ALA A 2 -18.36 -4.04 -30.35
C ALA A 2 -19.61 -4.74 -30.94
N HIS A 3 -19.83 -4.66 -32.26
CA HIS A 3 -21.03 -5.21 -32.91
C HIS A 3 -20.76 -6.34 -33.93
N HIS A 4 -19.53 -6.84 -34.05
CA HIS A 4 -19.20 -7.87 -35.06
C HIS A 4 -18.82 -9.26 -34.52
N THR A 5 -18.92 -9.50 -33.21
CA THR A 5 -18.54 -10.79 -32.60
C THR A 5 -19.72 -11.72 -32.28
N ALA A 6 -20.97 -11.30 -32.51
CA ALA A 6 -22.15 -12.11 -32.18
C ALA A 6 -22.53 -13.16 -33.24
N ASP A 7 -22.20 -12.95 -34.51
CA ASP A 7 -22.73 -13.80 -35.61
C ASP A 7 -21.93 -15.07 -35.87
N ILE A 8 -20.72 -15.22 -35.32
CA ILE A 8 -19.87 -16.40 -35.54
C ILE A 8 -20.21 -17.56 -34.58
N ILE A 9 -20.94 -17.31 -33.48
CA ILE A 9 -21.28 -18.35 -32.49
C ILE A 9 -22.58 -19.10 -32.85
N SER A 10 -23.40 -18.59 -33.79
CA SER A 10 -24.70 -19.20 -34.13
C SER A 10 -24.63 -20.39 -35.10
N LEU A 11 -23.50 -20.69 -35.74
CA LEU A 11 -23.41 -21.68 -36.83
C LEU A 11 -22.76 -23.03 -36.45
N SER A 12 -22.36 -23.24 -35.20
CA SER A 12 -21.70 -24.50 -34.77
C SER A 12 -22.57 -25.45 -33.93
N GLN A 13 -23.85 -25.14 -33.68
CA GLN A 13 -24.72 -26.00 -32.85
C GLN A 13 -25.39 -27.17 -33.62
N GLY A 14 -25.00 -27.42 -34.87
CA GLY A 14 -25.69 -28.35 -35.77
C GLY A 14 -24.99 -29.66 -36.08
N SER A 15 -24.07 -30.20 -35.26
CA SER A 15 -23.64 -31.62 -35.37
C SER A 15 -22.62 -32.02 -34.29
N LEU A 16 -23.10 -32.23 -33.06
CA LEU A 16 -22.34 -33.01 -32.07
C LEU A 16 -23.29 -34.04 -31.48
N GLN A 17 -23.24 -35.26 -32.04
CA GLN A 17 -23.81 -36.43 -31.39
C GLN A 17 -23.10 -36.60 -30.05
N LYS A 18 -23.92 -36.69 -29.00
CA LYS A 18 -23.56 -36.92 -27.61
C LYS A 18 -22.66 -38.16 -27.49
N SER A 19 -21.37 -37.98 -27.22
CA SER A 19 -20.57 -39.00 -26.55
C SER A 19 -20.76 -38.82 -25.04
N SER A 20 -21.30 -39.85 -24.39
CA SER A 20 -21.76 -39.87 -23.00
C SER A 20 -20.65 -39.89 -21.95
N SER A 21 -19.44 -39.40 -22.28
CA SER A 21 -18.28 -39.49 -21.38
C SER A 21 -17.96 -38.20 -20.61
N CYS A 22 -18.54 -37.05 -20.99
CA CYS A 22 -18.22 -35.76 -20.36
C CYS A 22 -19.20 -35.31 -19.25
N ASP A 23 -20.35 -35.97 -19.10
CA ASP A 23 -21.38 -35.57 -18.13
C ASP A 23 -21.03 -35.88 -16.67
N ASN A 24 -19.99 -36.69 -16.41
CA ASN A 24 -19.62 -37.09 -15.05
C ASN A 24 -18.73 -36.08 -14.31
N VAL A 25 -18.10 -35.12 -15.00
CA VAL A 25 -17.22 -34.13 -14.36
C VAL A 25 -18.02 -32.92 -13.86
N ALA A 26 -19.13 -32.57 -14.52
CA ALA A 26 -19.91 -31.36 -14.20
C ALA A 26 -20.84 -31.48 -12.97
N ARG A 27 -21.05 -32.68 -12.40
CA ARG A 27 -22.00 -32.88 -11.29
C ARG A 27 -21.42 -32.77 -9.87
N ARG A 28 -20.11 -32.55 -9.68
CA ARG A 28 -19.50 -32.60 -8.33
C ARG A 28 -19.20 -31.24 -7.67
N VAL A 29 -19.56 -30.10 -8.27
CA VAL A 29 -19.16 -28.76 -7.76
C VAL A 29 -20.35 -27.84 -7.44
N ARG A 30 -21.45 -28.38 -6.92
CA ARG A 30 -22.51 -27.55 -6.31
C ARG A 30 -22.89 -28.08 -4.95
N THR A 31 -22.29 -27.50 -3.91
CA THR A 31 -22.93 -27.09 -2.64
C THR A 31 -21.86 -26.58 -1.67
N ARG A 32 -21.78 -25.25 -1.52
CA ARG A 32 -21.62 -24.49 -0.26
C ARG A 32 -21.16 -23.07 -0.59
N SER A 33 -22.13 -22.19 -0.69
CA SER A 33 -21.96 -20.74 -0.56
C SER A 33 -21.92 -20.42 0.93
N GLY A 34 -20.77 -19.95 1.41
CA GLY A 34 -20.62 -19.47 2.78
C GLY A 34 -19.24 -18.88 2.99
N THR A 35 -19.24 -17.58 3.24
CA THR A 35 -18.16 -16.74 3.78
C THR A 35 -16.96 -16.41 2.90
N SER A 36 -16.72 -15.10 2.89
CA SER A 36 -15.73 -14.27 2.21
C SER A 36 -14.30 -14.49 2.69
N GLY A 37 -13.36 -14.29 1.76
CA GLY A 37 -12.03 -13.79 2.07
C GLY A 37 -10.88 -14.78 1.86
N ILE A 38 -9.84 -14.27 1.19
CA ILE A 38 -8.49 -14.84 1.01
C ILE A 38 -8.37 -15.84 -0.15
N GLY A 39 -7.87 -15.33 -1.27
CA GLY A 39 -7.48 -16.11 -2.44
C GLY A 39 -6.29 -17.01 -2.13
N SER A 40 -6.58 -18.30 -1.95
CA SER A 40 -5.54 -19.33 -1.85
C SER A 40 -4.88 -19.55 -3.22
N PRO A 41 -3.53 -19.54 -3.32
CA PRO A 41 -2.77 -19.70 -4.56
C PRO A 41 -2.93 -21.09 -5.21
N GLU A 42 -3.51 -22.07 -4.51
CA GLU A 42 -3.76 -23.40 -5.07
C GLU A 42 -4.88 -23.44 -6.12
N ARG A 43 -5.83 -22.50 -6.08
CA ARG A 43 -6.90 -22.46 -7.10
C ARG A 43 -6.40 -21.95 -8.45
N THR A 44 -5.41 -21.06 -8.49
CA THR A 44 -4.82 -20.57 -9.73
C THR A 44 -4.01 -21.66 -10.44
N SER A 45 -3.31 -22.51 -9.69
CA SER A 45 -2.52 -23.62 -10.23
C SER A 45 -3.37 -24.65 -10.99
N MET A 46 -4.56 -24.99 -10.47
CA MET A 46 -5.43 -25.98 -11.11
C MET A 46 -6.06 -25.45 -12.41
N TYR A 47 -6.46 -24.17 -12.42
CA TYR A 47 -6.97 -23.51 -13.64
C TYR A 47 -5.89 -23.38 -14.72
N ASP A 48 -4.66 -23.01 -14.34
CA ASP A 48 -3.53 -22.95 -15.27
C ASP A 48 -3.18 -24.31 -15.87
N THR A 49 -3.24 -25.36 -15.06
CA THR A 49 -2.96 -26.72 -15.53
C THR A 49 -4.03 -27.18 -16.51
N VAL A 50 -5.32 -27.00 -16.18
CA VAL A 50 -6.44 -27.34 -17.07
C VAL A 50 -6.39 -26.52 -18.37
N GLN A 51 -6.05 -25.23 -18.29
CA GLN A 51 -5.95 -24.36 -19.45
C GLN A 51 -4.75 -24.73 -20.35
N LYS A 52 -3.61 -25.12 -19.78
CA LYS A 52 -2.44 -25.62 -20.52
C LYS A 52 -2.75 -26.96 -21.21
N THR A 53 -3.44 -27.89 -20.55
CA THR A 53 -3.80 -29.18 -21.14
C THR A 53 -4.83 -29.03 -22.28
N LEU A 54 -5.85 -28.18 -22.09
CA LEU A 54 -6.83 -27.86 -23.14
C LEU A 54 -6.18 -27.18 -24.35
N LEU A 55 -5.26 -26.23 -24.13
CA LEU A 55 -4.54 -25.58 -25.21
C LEU A 55 -3.64 -26.57 -25.98
N ALA A 56 -3.03 -27.52 -25.30
CA ALA A 56 -2.23 -28.57 -25.93
C ALA A 56 -3.10 -29.50 -26.80
N GLU A 57 -4.26 -29.95 -26.31
CA GLU A 57 -5.20 -30.78 -27.09
C GLU A 57 -5.76 -30.03 -28.30
N ILE A 58 -6.14 -28.75 -28.12
CA ILE A 58 -6.64 -27.91 -29.21
C ILE A 58 -5.57 -27.75 -30.29
N ASN A 59 -4.32 -27.45 -29.92
CA ASN A 59 -3.23 -27.28 -30.90
C ASN A 59 -2.89 -28.56 -31.68
N VAL A 60 -3.12 -29.75 -31.11
CA VAL A 60 -2.91 -31.03 -31.80
C VAL A 60 -4.10 -31.37 -32.71
N LEU A 61 -5.33 -31.12 -32.25
CA LEU A 61 -6.53 -31.53 -32.96
C LEU A 61 -6.94 -30.57 -34.08
N LEU A 62 -6.77 -29.25 -33.90
CA LEU A 62 -7.25 -28.25 -34.86
C LEU A 62 -6.66 -28.39 -36.27
N PRO A 63 -5.33 -28.59 -36.47
CA PRO A 63 -4.76 -28.75 -37.80
C PRO A 63 -5.30 -29.98 -38.54
N SER A 64 -5.55 -31.08 -37.81
CA SER A 64 -6.14 -32.30 -38.38
C SER A 64 -7.61 -32.11 -38.74
N LEU A 65 -8.38 -31.39 -37.91
CA LEU A 65 -9.80 -31.12 -38.16
C LEU A 65 -10.00 -30.17 -39.34
N VAL A 66 -9.19 -29.11 -39.43
CA VAL A 66 -9.25 -28.15 -40.53
C VAL A 66 -8.81 -28.83 -41.84
N LYS A 67 -7.73 -29.61 -41.82
CA LYS A 67 -7.27 -30.36 -43.00
C LYS A 67 -8.33 -31.37 -43.47
N ASN A 68 -8.95 -32.11 -42.55
CA ASN A 68 -9.98 -33.09 -42.88
C ASN A 68 -11.26 -32.40 -43.39
N SER A 69 -11.70 -31.31 -42.76
CA SER A 69 -12.90 -30.56 -43.19
C SER A 69 -12.71 -29.94 -44.57
N VAL A 70 -11.55 -29.34 -44.85
CA VAL A 70 -11.25 -28.77 -46.16
C VAL A 70 -11.12 -29.89 -47.21
N GLN A 71 -10.48 -31.02 -46.89
CA GLN A 71 -10.41 -32.17 -47.80
C GLN A 71 -11.79 -32.77 -48.10
N GLU A 72 -12.67 -32.90 -47.11
CA GLU A 72 -14.03 -33.41 -47.31
C GLU A 72 -14.90 -32.44 -48.11
N GLN A 73 -14.74 -31.13 -47.96
CA GLN A 73 -15.43 -30.14 -48.79
C GLN A 73 -14.88 -30.09 -50.22
N LEU A 74 -13.59 -30.35 -50.41
CA LEU A 74 -12.94 -30.35 -51.73
C LEU A 74 -13.21 -31.63 -52.53
N LYS A 75 -13.42 -32.78 -51.86
CA LYS A 75 -13.73 -34.08 -52.48
C LYS A 75 -14.90 -34.04 -53.48
N PRO A 76 -16.11 -33.52 -53.16
CA PRO A 76 -17.22 -33.49 -54.11
C PRO A 76 -16.93 -32.56 -55.29
N MET A 77 -16.17 -31.48 -55.09
CA MET A 77 -15.78 -30.55 -56.16
C MET A 77 -14.76 -31.18 -57.12
N LEU A 78 -13.76 -31.89 -56.59
CA LEU A 78 -12.79 -32.65 -57.40
C LEU A 78 -13.47 -33.78 -58.17
N LYS A 79 -14.37 -34.52 -57.51
CA LYS A 79 -15.19 -35.54 -58.17
C LYS A 79 -16.02 -34.94 -59.30
N LYS A 80 -16.68 -33.79 -59.05
CA LYS A 80 -17.50 -33.14 -60.07
C LYS A 80 -16.67 -32.63 -61.26
N ARG A 81 -15.46 -32.13 -61.01
CA ARG A 81 -14.50 -31.76 -62.06
C ARG A 81 -14.14 -32.96 -62.93
N ASP A 82 -13.83 -34.11 -62.31
CA ASP A 82 -13.42 -35.31 -63.04
C ASP A 82 -14.59 -35.88 -63.86
N GLU A 83 -15.81 -35.93 -63.30
CA GLU A 83 -17.03 -36.28 -64.04
C GLU A 83 -17.25 -35.37 -65.27
N LEU A 84 -17.03 -34.07 -65.13
CA LEU A 84 -17.20 -33.11 -66.23
C LEU A 84 -16.09 -33.26 -67.29
N LYS A 85 -14.86 -33.59 -66.89
CA LYS A 85 -13.78 -33.94 -67.84
C LYS A 85 -14.15 -35.15 -68.68
N ASP A 86 -14.70 -36.19 -68.05
CA ASP A 86 -15.14 -37.39 -68.75
C ASP A 86 -16.30 -37.09 -69.70
N GLU A 87 -17.26 -36.26 -69.29
CA GLU A 87 -18.38 -35.81 -70.13
C GLU A 87 -17.89 -35.04 -71.37
N ILE A 88 -16.94 -34.12 -71.21
CA ILE A 88 -16.33 -33.38 -72.32
C ILE A 88 -15.61 -34.34 -73.27
N THR A 89 -14.83 -35.27 -72.74
CA THR A 89 -14.10 -36.26 -73.55
C THR A 89 -15.07 -37.11 -74.37
N ASN A 90 -16.21 -37.50 -73.79
CA ASN A 90 -17.26 -38.25 -74.49
C ASN A 90 -17.98 -37.42 -75.56
N LEU A 91 -18.27 -36.15 -75.27
CA LEU A 91 -18.87 -35.23 -76.23
C LEU A 91 -17.95 -35.00 -77.43
N ASN A 92 -16.64 -34.83 -77.22
CA ASN A 92 -15.66 -34.69 -78.29
C ASN A 92 -15.64 -35.92 -79.21
N LYS A 93 -15.68 -37.14 -78.65
CA LYS A 93 -15.81 -38.38 -79.45
C LYS A 93 -17.09 -38.40 -80.28
N LYS A 94 -18.21 -37.91 -79.74
CA LYS A 94 -19.48 -37.82 -80.50
C LYS A 94 -19.41 -36.81 -81.63
N VAL A 95 -18.80 -35.65 -81.38
CA VAL A 95 -18.53 -34.60 -82.37
C VAL A 95 -17.70 -35.16 -83.53
N GLU A 96 -16.60 -35.86 -83.24
CA GLU A 96 -15.79 -36.55 -84.27
C GLU A 96 -16.60 -37.57 -85.07
N GLY A 97 -17.51 -38.29 -84.42
CA GLY A 97 -18.42 -39.25 -85.07
C GLY A 97 -19.39 -38.56 -86.04
N TYR A 98 -20.03 -37.47 -85.63
CA TYR A 98 -20.92 -36.70 -86.49
C TYR A 98 -20.18 -36.05 -87.66
N GLN A 99 -18.96 -35.56 -87.43
CA GLN A 99 -18.14 -34.97 -88.49
C GLN A 99 -17.84 -35.99 -89.60
N LYS A 100 -17.48 -37.23 -89.24
CA LYS A 100 -17.32 -38.33 -90.20
C LYS A 100 -18.60 -38.68 -90.95
N GLN A 101 -19.76 -38.64 -90.28
CA GLN A 101 -21.05 -38.86 -90.94
C GLN A 101 -21.37 -37.77 -91.95
N VAL A 102 -21.16 -36.49 -91.59
CA VAL A 102 -21.35 -35.36 -92.51
C VAL A 102 -20.44 -35.49 -93.72
N GLU A 103 -19.16 -35.86 -93.54
CA GLU A 103 -18.24 -36.13 -94.64
C GLU A 103 -18.75 -37.23 -95.59
N GLN A 104 -19.31 -38.32 -95.05
CA GLN A 104 -19.92 -39.39 -95.85
C GLN A 104 -21.17 -38.92 -96.60
N TYR A 105 -22.04 -38.12 -95.97
CA TYR A 105 -23.24 -37.57 -96.61
C TYR A 105 -22.89 -36.58 -97.73
N VAL A 106 -21.89 -35.72 -97.52
CA VAL A 106 -21.39 -34.81 -98.55
C VAL A 106 -20.91 -35.58 -99.78
N GLU A 107 -20.25 -36.72 -99.59
CA GLU A 107 -19.79 -37.56 -100.71
C GLU A 107 -20.94 -38.29 -101.42
N LEU A 108 -21.96 -38.74 -100.68
CA LEU A 108 -23.17 -39.33 -101.25
C LEU A 108 -23.96 -38.31 -102.10
N VAL A 109 -24.09 -37.08 -101.62
CA VAL A 109 -24.81 -35.99 -102.32
C VAL A 109 -24.15 -35.62 -103.66
N LYS A 110 -22.82 -35.73 -103.77
CA LYS A 110 -22.11 -35.54 -105.05
C LYS A 110 -22.50 -36.56 -106.14
N THR A 111 -23.14 -37.67 -105.77
CA THR A 111 -23.52 -38.76 -106.69
C THR A 111 -25.03 -38.86 -106.97
N MET A 112 -25.85 -37.99 -106.38
CA MET A 112 -27.31 -38.06 -106.47
C MET A 112 -27.91 -37.13 -107.55
N ASP A 113 -28.95 -37.62 -108.24
CA ASP A 113 -29.69 -36.95 -109.31
C ASP A 113 -30.64 -35.84 -108.79
N SER A 114 -30.94 -34.85 -109.65
CA SER A 114 -31.53 -33.53 -109.35
C SER A 114 -32.91 -33.51 -108.65
N THR A 115 -33.59 -34.65 -108.54
CA THR A 115 -34.92 -34.77 -107.94
C THR A 115 -34.93 -35.16 -106.45
N ILE A 116 -33.82 -35.65 -105.88
CA ILE A 116 -33.72 -36.08 -104.46
C ILE A 116 -33.11 -34.99 -103.57
N LEU A 117 -32.35 -34.06 -104.17
CA LEU A 117 -31.67 -32.94 -103.49
C LEU A 117 -32.52 -32.17 -102.47
N PRO A 118 -33.81 -31.83 -102.71
CA PRO A 118 -34.58 -31.00 -101.80
C PRO A 118 -34.78 -31.60 -100.40
N ASN A 119 -34.94 -32.94 -100.31
CA ASN A 119 -35.13 -33.62 -99.02
C ASN A 119 -33.83 -33.72 -98.23
N VAL A 120 -32.70 -33.98 -98.91
CA VAL A 120 -31.38 -34.03 -98.26
C VAL A 120 -30.94 -32.66 -97.78
N VAL A 121 -31.26 -31.59 -98.52
CA VAL A 121 -31.02 -30.20 -98.09
C VAL A 121 -31.82 -29.86 -96.83
N LYS A 122 -33.06 -30.38 -96.70
CA LYS A 122 -33.88 -30.19 -95.50
C LYS A 122 -33.28 -30.90 -94.28
N ASP A 123 -32.90 -32.17 -94.42
CA ASP A 123 -32.29 -32.95 -93.33
C ASP A 123 -30.93 -32.38 -92.89
N LEU A 124 -30.14 -31.85 -93.84
CA LEU A 124 -28.90 -31.14 -93.54
C LEU A 124 -29.13 -29.83 -92.77
N ALA A 125 -30.17 -29.06 -93.09
CA ALA A 125 -30.53 -27.86 -92.34
C ALA A 125 -31.02 -28.20 -90.92
N GLU A 126 -31.76 -29.29 -90.74
CA GLU A 126 -32.17 -29.79 -89.42
C GLU A 126 -30.95 -30.27 -88.58
N LEU A 127 -29.98 -30.94 -89.22
CA LEU A 127 -28.72 -31.33 -88.56
C LEU A 127 -27.85 -30.11 -88.20
N GLU A 128 -27.77 -29.10 -89.06
CA GLU A 128 -27.01 -27.88 -88.81
C GLU A 128 -27.62 -27.08 -87.63
N THR A 129 -28.94 -26.99 -87.56
CA THR A 129 -29.62 -26.36 -86.42
C THR A 129 -29.43 -27.15 -85.12
N ALA A 130 -29.50 -28.49 -85.16
CA ALA A 130 -29.23 -29.35 -84.01
C ALA A 130 -27.77 -29.25 -83.53
N TRP A 131 -26.82 -29.20 -84.47
CA TRP A 131 -25.40 -28.98 -84.19
C TRP A 131 -25.16 -27.64 -83.52
N ASN A 132 -25.66 -26.55 -84.13
CA ASN A 132 -25.53 -25.19 -83.59
C ASN A 132 -26.13 -25.07 -82.18
N ASN A 133 -27.25 -25.73 -81.91
CA ASN A 133 -27.84 -25.77 -80.56
C ASN A 133 -26.95 -26.54 -79.56
N LYS A 134 -26.33 -27.64 -80.00
CA LYS A 134 -25.44 -28.43 -79.14
C LYS A 134 -24.12 -27.73 -78.87
N GLU A 135 -23.55 -27.06 -79.86
CA GLU A 135 -22.37 -26.20 -79.72
C GLU A 135 -22.64 -25.05 -78.75
N LYS A 136 -23.81 -24.39 -78.86
CA LYS A 136 -24.27 -23.40 -77.86
C LYS A 136 -24.38 -23.99 -76.44
N SER A 137 -24.86 -25.22 -76.30
CA SER A 137 -24.95 -25.90 -75.01
C SER A 137 -23.56 -26.21 -74.43
N ILE A 138 -22.63 -26.72 -75.25
CA ILE A 138 -21.25 -27.03 -74.84
C ILE A 138 -20.52 -25.75 -74.44
N THR A 139 -20.56 -24.72 -75.28
CA THR A 139 -19.92 -23.42 -74.98
C THR A 139 -20.45 -22.79 -73.70
N THR A 140 -21.75 -22.94 -73.41
CA THR A 140 -22.34 -22.50 -72.14
C THR A 140 -21.79 -23.31 -70.95
N LYS A 141 -21.78 -24.65 -71.03
CA LYS A 141 -21.19 -25.50 -69.99
C LYS A 141 -19.71 -25.20 -69.74
N THR A 142 -18.92 -24.98 -70.79
CA THR A 142 -17.50 -24.64 -70.68
C THR A 142 -17.29 -23.28 -70.01
N ARG A 143 -18.13 -22.28 -70.34
CA ARG A 143 -18.11 -20.97 -69.67
C ARG A 143 -18.41 -21.10 -68.18
N ASP A 144 -19.42 -21.88 -67.82
CA ASP A 144 -19.79 -22.12 -66.42
C ASP A 144 -18.68 -22.84 -65.65
N LEU A 145 -18.05 -23.85 -66.27
CA LEU A 145 -16.87 -24.53 -65.74
C LEU A 145 -15.71 -23.57 -65.48
N LEU A 146 -15.37 -22.73 -66.45
CA LEU A 146 -14.29 -21.75 -66.30
C LEU A 146 -14.59 -20.74 -65.18
N SER A 147 -15.85 -20.31 -65.09
CA SER A 147 -16.35 -19.48 -63.97
C SER A 147 -16.16 -20.17 -62.61
N THR A 148 -16.52 -21.45 -62.49
CA THR A 148 -16.32 -22.20 -61.24
C THR A 148 -14.84 -22.40 -60.91
N GLN A 149 -14.00 -22.64 -61.91
CA GLN A 149 -12.55 -22.77 -61.73
C GLN A 149 -11.93 -21.47 -61.21
N ASN A 150 -12.35 -20.32 -61.75
CA ASN A 150 -11.89 -19.02 -61.27
C ASN A 150 -12.32 -18.78 -59.82
N LYS A 151 -13.57 -19.12 -59.46
CA LYS A 151 -14.05 -19.03 -58.06
C LYS A 151 -13.23 -19.90 -57.11
N ILE A 152 -12.91 -21.13 -57.50
CA ILE A 152 -12.05 -22.03 -56.71
C ILE A 152 -10.67 -21.42 -56.53
N GLN A 153 -10.10 -20.86 -57.61
CA GLN A 153 -8.78 -20.22 -57.55
C GLN A 153 -8.78 -19.03 -56.59
N THR A 154 -9.83 -18.20 -56.62
CA THR A 154 -10.02 -17.08 -55.68
C THR A 154 -10.12 -17.58 -54.25
N SER A 155 -10.96 -18.58 -53.97
CA SER A 155 -11.08 -19.17 -52.62
C SER A 155 -9.77 -19.78 -52.15
N PHE A 156 -8.97 -20.38 -53.03
CA PHE A 156 -7.65 -20.92 -52.67
C PHE A 156 -6.66 -19.82 -52.27
N THR A 157 -6.67 -18.68 -52.98
CA THR A 157 -5.85 -17.52 -52.60
C THR A 157 -6.27 -16.91 -51.26
N GLU A 158 -7.58 -16.86 -50.99
CA GLU A 158 -8.10 -16.41 -49.70
C GLU A 158 -7.67 -17.33 -48.56
N ILE A 159 -7.73 -18.65 -48.75
CA ILE A 159 -7.28 -19.64 -47.75
C ILE A 159 -5.79 -19.48 -47.44
N ASN A 160 -4.94 -19.26 -48.45
CA ASN A 160 -3.50 -19.05 -48.22
C ASN A 160 -3.22 -17.77 -47.45
N ASN A 161 -3.92 -16.67 -47.79
CA ASN A 161 -3.79 -15.41 -47.05
C ASN A 161 -4.21 -15.57 -45.59
N LEU A 162 -5.33 -16.27 -45.32
CA LEU A 162 -5.76 -16.58 -43.96
C LEU A 162 -4.74 -17.44 -43.22
N HIS A 163 -4.12 -18.43 -43.88
CA HIS A 163 -3.09 -19.26 -43.27
C HIS A 163 -1.86 -18.44 -42.86
N GLU A 164 -1.40 -17.51 -43.70
CA GLU A 164 -0.31 -16.61 -43.35
C GLU A 164 -0.65 -15.68 -42.18
N GLU A 165 -1.88 -15.20 -42.09
CA GLU A 165 -2.36 -14.42 -40.94
C GLU A 165 -2.40 -15.26 -39.66
N TRP A 166 -2.85 -16.52 -39.74
CA TRP A 166 -2.84 -17.44 -38.61
C TRP A 166 -1.43 -17.71 -38.08
N GLU A 167 -0.44 -17.91 -38.97
CA GLU A 167 0.96 -18.09 -38.57
C GLU A 167 1.52 -16.83 -37.87
N LYS A 168 1.20 -15.64 -38.38
CA LYS A 168 1.56 -14.36 -37.73
C LYS A 168 0.95 -14.27 -36.33
N LEU A 169 -0.33 -14.64 -36.16
CA LEU A 169 -0.99 -14.66 -34.86
C LEU A 169 -0.37 -15.68 -33.91
N LEU A 170 0.03 -16.85 -34.40
CA LEU A 170 0.67 -17.88 -33.59
C LEU A 170 2.03 -17.41 -33.05
N LYS A 171 2.83 -16.76 -33.91
CA LYS A 171 4.11 -16.15 -33.53
C LYS A 171 3.91 -15.04 -32.50
N ALA A 172 2.99 -14.11 -32.74
CA ALA A 172 2.67 -13.04 -31.80
C ALA A 172 2.20 -13.60 -30.43
N LYS A 173 1.45 -14.70 -30.44
CA LYS A 173 1.02 -15.40 -29.21
C LYS A 173 2.20 -15.98 -28.44
N SER A 174 3.18 -16.59 -29.11
CA SER A 174 4.38 -17.11 -28.44
C SER A 174 5.24 -15.99 -27.85
N GLU A 175 5.43 -14.89 -28.59
CA GLU A 175 6.16 -13.72 -28.11
C GLU A 175 5.46 -13.09 -26.89
N GLY A 176 4.12 -12.99 -26.94
CA GLY A 176 3.32 -12.55 -25.80
C GLY A 176 3.48 -13.43 -24.56
N ALA A 177 3.59 -14.75 -24.73
CA ALA A 177 3.81 -15.68 -23.62
C ALA A 177 5.18 -15.51 -22.94
N ASP A 178 6.22 -15.18 -23.70
CA ASP A 178 7.56 -14.92 -23.16
C ASP A 178 7.61 -13.59 -22.38
N VAL A 179 6.91 -12.56 -22.88
CA VAL A 179 6.75 -11.29 -22.15
C VAL A 179 6.03 -11.51 -20.82
N VAL A 180 4.94 -12.29 -20.80
CA VAL A 180 4.22 -12.63 -19.57
C VAL A 180 5.15 -13.34 -18.57
N ARG A 181 5.94 -14.31 -19.03
CA ARG A 181 6.91 -15.02 -18.18
C ARG A 181 7.97 -14.08 -17.58
N SER A 182 8.45 -13.12 -18.37
CA SER A 182 9.39 -12.09 -17.90
C SER A 182 8.76 -11.19 -16.83
N ILE A 183 7.50 -10.78 -17.03
CA ILE A 183 6.75 -9.99 -16.06
C ILE A 183 6.57 -10.76 -14.76
N GLU A 184 6.19 -12.04 -14.81
CA GLU A 184 6.04 -12.91 -13.63
C GLU A 184 7.34 -13.00 -12.82
N GLN A 185 8.49 -13.16 -13.49
CA GLN A 185 9.79 -13.18 -12.84
C GLN A 185 10.13 -11.85 -12.16
N SER A 186 9.87 -10.72 -12.85
CA SER A 186 10.08 -9.39 -12.27
C SER A 186 9.17 -9.13 -11.07
N GLN A 187 7.92 -9.58 -11.12
CA GLN A 187 6.96 -9.46 -10.03
C GLN A 187 7.41 -10.26 -8.81
N LYS A 188 7.90 -11.49 -9.03
CA LYS A 188 8.45 -12.32 -7.97
C LYS A 188 9.64 -11.64 -7.29
N TYR A 189 10.59 -11.14 -8.07
CA TYR A 189 11.75 -10.43 -7.55
C TYR A 189 11.35 -9.20 -6.71
N VAL A 190 10.45 -8.36 -7.23
CA VAL A 190 9.97 -7.17 -6.49
C VAL A 190 9.25 -7.56 -5.20
N SER A 191 8.50 -8.66 -5.20
CA SER A 191 7.81 -9.14 -3.99
C SER A 191 8.78 -9.61 -2.91
N GLU A 192 9.87 -10.29 -3.28
CA GLU A 192 10.91 -10.74 -2.35
C GLU A 192 11.67 -9.54 -1.74
N GLU A 193 12.08 -8.58 -2.56
CA GLU A 193 12.73 -7.34 -2.11
C GLU A 193 11.81 -6.51 -1.19
N TYR A 194 10.51 -6.49 -1.48
CA TYR A 194 9.54 -5.76 -0.66
C TYR A 194 9.37 -6.36 0.74
N GLU A 195 9.36 -7.69 0.87
CA GLU A 195 9.29 -8.35 2.17
C GLU A 195 10.57 -8.15 3.00
N ASP A 196 11.75 -8.22 2.39
CA ASP A 196 13.02 -7.89 3.07
C ASP A 196 13.04 -6.43 3.55
N PHE A 197 12.60 -5.49 2.70
CA PHE A 197 12.45 -4.09 3.08
C PHE A 197 11.48 -3.90 4.25
N ARG A 198 10.33 -4.58 4.22
CA ARG A 198 9.34 -4.55 5.31
C ARG A 198 9.93 -5.07 6.63
N GLU A 199 10.69 -6.15 6.58
CA GLU A 199 11.35 -6.71 7.78
C GLU A 199 12.38 -5.72 8.36
N LYS A 200 13.22 -5.12 7.50
CA LYS A 200 14.17 -4.06 7.90
C LYS A 200 13.45 -2.87 8.51
N HIS A 201 12.34 -2.43 7.92
CA HIS A 201 11.53 -1.33 8.43
C HIS A 201 10.93 -1.65 9.81
N LYS A 202 10.41 -2.86 10.01
CA LYS A 202 9.91 -3.32 11.32
C LYS A 202 11.01 -3.33 12.39
N LYS A 203 12.21 -3.84 12.05
CA LYS A 203 13.37 -3.80 12.94
C LYS A 203 13.74 -2.36 13.29
N LEU A 204 13.80 -1.46 12.31
CA LEU A 204 14.12 -0.06 12.53
C LEU A 204 13.14 0.61 13.49
N ILE A 205 11.83 0.45 13.28
CA ILE A 205 10.80 0.99 14.19
C ILE A 205 11.03 0.50 15.62
N SER A 206 11.24 -0.80 15.81
CA SER A 206 11.47 -1.37 17.15
C SER A 206 12.71 -0.78 17.84
N THR A 207 13.78 -0.52 17.07
CA THR A 207 15.01 0.10 17.61
C THR A 207 14.80 1.57 17.97
N VAL A 208 14.09 2.33 17.14
CA VAL A 208 13.77 3.74 17.39
C VAL A 208 12.95 3.86 18.66
N THR A 209 11.86 3.11 18.80
CA THR A 209 11.03 3.12 20.02
C THR A 209 11.82 2.72 21.27
N SER A 210 12.69 1.70 21.17
CA SER A 210 13.56 1.31 22.29
C SER A 210 14.55 2.40 22.69
N LEU A 211 15.15 3.10 21.71
CA LEU A 211 16.08 4.19 21.96
C LEU A 211 15.38 5.41 22.57
N GLU A 212 14.20 5.78 22.07
CA GLU A 212 13.38 6.86 22.64
C GLU A 212 13.05 6.60 24.12
N GLN A 213 12.66 5.37 24.46
CA GLN A 213 12.43 4.98 25.86
C GLN A 213 13.69 5.08 26.72
N LYS A 214 14.86 4.69 26.17
CA LYS A 214 16.14 4.81 26.88
C LYS A 214 16.54 6.27 27.10
N VAL A 215 16.35 7.13 26.10
CA VAL A 215 16.60 8.57 26.19
C VAL A 215 15.70 9.19 27.27
N ALA A 216 14.38 8.95 27.21
CA ALA A 216 13.44 9.45 28.21
C ALA A 216 13.81 8.99 29.64
N LYS A 217 14.17 7.72 29.82
CA LYS A 217 14.61 7.19 31.12
C LYS A 217 15.92 7.84 31.59
N GLN A 218 16.84 8.11 30.68
CA GLN A 218 18.12 8.73 31.00
C GLN A 218 17.96 10.22 31.35
N GLU A 219 17.07 10.94 30.68
CA GLU A 219 16.74 12.33 31.00
C GLU A 219 16.16 12.45 32.41
N VAL A 220 15.19 11.60 32.78
CA VAL A 220 14.63 11.57 34.14
C VAL A 220 15.72 11.30 35.19
N LYS A 221 16.63 10.36 34.92
CA LYS A 221 17.77 10.08 35.81
C LYS A 221 18.74 11.26 35.88
N SER A 222 19.04 11.89 34.75
CA SER A 222 19.92 13.05 34.67
C SER A 222 19.39 14.20 35.52
N GLU A 223 18.09 14.51 35.37
CA GLU A 223 17.43 15.56 36.16
C GLU A 223 17.37 15.20 37.65
N HIS A 224 17.11 13.94 38.00
CA HIS A 224 17.17 13.48 39.38
C HIS A 224 18.57 13.68 39.99
N ASN A 225 19.62 13.27 39.26
CA ASN A 225 21.00 13.41 39.69
C ASN A 225 21.45 14.88 39.79
N ALA A 226 20.96 15.74 38.90
CA ALA A 226 21.23 17.17 38.93
C ALA A 226 20.54 17.88 40.10
N ASN A 227 19.37 17.38 40.53
CA ASN A 227 18.63 17.90 41.67
C ASN A 227 19.14 17.37 43.03
N TYR A 228 19.61 16.12 43.08
CA TYR A 228 20.08 15.48 44.31
C TYR A 228 21.04 16.35 45.17
N PRO A 229 22.12 16.94 44.64
CA PRO A 229 23.02 17.78 45.44
C PRO A 229 22.40 19.12 45.85
N ARG A 230 21.31 19.55 45.20
CA ARG A 230 20.59 20.80 45.48
C ARG A 230 19.54 20.63 46.58
N TRP A 231 19.17 19.39 46.93
CA TRP A 231 18.24 19.11 48.02
C TRP A 231 18.72 19.62 49.36
N ASP A 232 20.01 19.86 49.52
CA ASP A 232 20.59 20.37 50.77
C ASP A 232 20.89 21.87 50.64
N SER A 233 20.37 22.54 49.61
CA SER A 233 20.68 23.94 49.29
C SER A 233 19.46 24.84 49.20
N VAL A 234 19.61 26.10 49.62
CA VAL A 234 18.63 27.19 49.41
C VAL A 234 19.27 28.38 48.70
N GLU A 235 18.46 29.15 47.99
CA GLU A 235 18.84 30.41 47.38
C GLU A 235 18.23 31.57 48.17
N ILE A 236 19.09 32.45 48.72
CA ILE A 236 18.67 33.62 49.47
C ILE A 236 18.96 34.88 48.65
N SER A 237 17.93 35.63 48.29
CA SER A 237 18.00 36.83 47.44
C SER A 237 17.68 38.10 48.21
N GLY A 238 18.25 39.22 47.78
CA GLY A 238 17.96 40.55 48.33
C GLY A 238 18.96 41.08 49.34
N ILE A 239 19.95 40.26 49.71
CA ILE A 239 21.04 40.63 50.62
C ILE A 239 22.04 41.48 49.83
N PRO A 240 22.32 42.75 50.21
CA PRO A 240 23.28 43.58 49.49
C PRO A 240 24.68 42.96 49.53
N VAL A 241 25.47 43.22 48.49
CA VAL A 241 26.88 42.81 48.45
C VAL A 241 27.66 43.67 49.43
N ARG A 242 28.45 43.04 50.29
CA ARG A 242 29.31 43.73 51.25
C ARG A 242 30.77 43.80 50.79
N PRO A 243 31.51 44.82 51.26
CA PRO A 243 32.95 44.86 51.06
C PRO A 243 33.58 43.58 51.57
N VAL A 244 34.50 43.08 50.77
CA VAL A 244 35.23 41.84 51.00
C VAL A 244 36.17 41.99 52.20
N ASP A 245 36.45 40.86 52.86
CA ASP A 245 37.48 40.81 53.91
C ASP A 245 38.89 41.05 53.34
N SER A 246 39.90 41.00 54.20
CA SER A 246 41.33 41.13 53.84
C SER A 246 41.81 40.08 52.83
N TYR A 247 41.02 39.01 52.59
CA TYR A 247 41.31 37.94 51.64
C TYR A 247 40.48 38.05 50.35
N GLY A 248 39.74 39.15 50.16
CA GLY A 248 38.95 39.37 48.96
C GLY A 248 37.64 38.58 48.92
N ASN A 249 37.19 38.00 50.04
CA ASN A 249 35.97 37.20 50.11
C ASN A 249 34.87 37.86 50.96
N GLU A 250 33.63 37.83 50.47
CA GLU A 250 32.46 38.20 51.26
C GLU A 250 32.11 37.03 52.21
N ASN A 251 32.01 37.27 53.52
CA ASN A 251 31.66 36.24 54.50
C ASN A 251 30.16 35.86 54.43
N CYS A 252 29.79 35.16 53.37
CA CYS A 252 28.41 34.75 53.09
C CYS A 252 27.82 33.87 54.20
N LYS A 253 28.65 33.06 54.90
CA LYS A 253 28.17 32.18 55.99
C LYS A 253 27.65 33.01 57.17
N GLU A 254 28.43 33.99 57.61
CA GLU A 254 28.04 34.86 58.72
C GLU A 254 26.78 35.67 58.40
N MET A 255 26.66 36.16 57.17
CA MET A 255 25.47 36.88 56.71
C MET A 255 24.20 36.03 56.83
N VAL A 256 24.27 34.76 56.43
CA VAL A 256 23.14 33.83 56.54
C VAL A 256 22.78 33.56 58.01
N VAL A 257 23.78 33.39 58.88
CA VAL A 257 23.58 33.19 60.33
C VAL A 257 22.89 34.41 60.95
N ASN A 258 23.33 35.62 60.62
CA ASN A 258 22.75 36.85 61.15
C ASN A 258 21.30 37.07 60.68
N ILE A 259 20.99 36.71 59.44
CA ILE A 259 19.61 36.73 58.91
C ILE A 259 18.73 35.72 59.64
N CYS A 260 19.22 34.50 59.86
CA CYS A 260 18.48 33.49 60.62
C CYS A 260 18.25 33.94 62.06
N ARG A 261 19.22 34.60 62.70
CA ARG A 261 19.09 35.16 64.05
C ARG A 261 18.00 36.23 64.12
N GLU A 262 17.89 37.12 63.14
CA GLU A 262 16.80 38.11 63.07
C GLU A 262 15.43 37.46 62.86
N LEU A 263 15.40 36.27 62.26
CA LEU A 263 14.22 35.41 62.14
C LEU A 263 13.99 34.53 63.38
N HIS A 264 14.68 34.82 64.50
CA HIS A 264 14.63 34.05 65.75
C HIS A 264 14.94 32.55 65.57
N TYR A 265 15.75 32.21 64.56
CA TYR A 265 16.23 30.86 64.32
C TYR A 265 17.73 30.78 64.60
N TRP A 266 18.09 29.97 65.60
CA TRP A 266 19.49 29.71 65.92
C TRP A 266 20.09 28.74 64.90
N LEU A 267 20.93 29.27 64.00
CA LEU A 267 21.66 28.49 63.01
C LEU A 267 23.15 28.44 63.38
N PRO A 268 23.70 27.28 63.79
CA PRO A 268 25.13 27.18 64.07
C PRO A 268 25.93 27.34 62.75
N PRO A 269 27.02 28.13 62.73
CA PRO A 269 27.83 28.31 61.52
C PRO A 269 28.36 26.99 60.92
N SER A 270 28.61 25.99 61.78
CA SER A 270 29.04 24.64 61.39
C SER A 270 27.99 23.84 60.61
N ALA A 271 26.72 24.23 60.64
CA ALA A 271 25.67 23.61 59.83
C ALA A 271 25.73 24.02 58.36
N ILE A 272 26.44 25.10 58.03
CA ILE A 272 26.61 25.57 56.65
C ILE A 272 27.90 24.96 56.06
N SER A 273 27.74 24.02 55.14
CA SER A 273 28.84 23.48 54.33
C SER A 273 29.52 24.60 53.57
N THR A 274 28.74 25.31 52.75
CA THR A 274 29.25 26.27 51.77
C THR A 274 28.21 27.36 51.55
N ALA A 275 28.62 28.61 51.49
CA ALA A 275 27.76 29.73 51.10
C ALA A 275 28.56 30.67 50.20
N HIS A 276 27.99 31.05 49.06
CA HIS A 276 28.61 31.98 48.12
C HIS A 276 27.55 32.66 47.24
N ARG A 277 27.92 33.76 46.61
CA ARG A 277 27.08 34.46 45.62
C ARG A 277 27.00 33.66 44.32
N LEU A 278 25.81 33.54 43.76
CA LEU A 278 25.61 33.11 42.39
C LEU A 278 26.04 34.23 41.44
N LYS A 279 26.52 33.86 40.24
CA LYS A 279 26.82 34.84 39.19
C LYS A 279 25.57 35.64 38.86
N MET A 280 25.72 36.96 38.82
CA MET A 280 24.65 37.86 38.43
C MET A 280 24.48 37.79 36.91
N HIS A 281 23.25 37.57 36.45
CA HIS A 281 22.93 37.73 35.04
C HIS A 281 22.83 39.24 34.73
N GLU A 282 23.42 39.71 33.65
CA GLU A 282 23.52 41.14 33.29
C GLU A 282 22.16 41.85 33.28
N SER A 283 21.09 41.12 32.94
CA SER A 283 19.71 41.65 32.89
C SER A 283 19.01 41.77 34.24
N ARG A 284 19.54 41.19 35.32
CA ARG A 284 18.87 41.22 36.64
C ARG A 284 19.25 42.50 37.37
N LYS A 285 18.25 43.29 37.79
CA LYS A 285 18.44 44.43 38.70
C LYS A 285 18.49 43.93 40.16
N GLY A 286 19.48 44.37 40.93
CA GLY A 286 19.63 44.05 42.36
C GLY A 286 20.80 43.10 42.66
N PRO A 287 21.07 42.82 43.95
CA PRO A 287 22.23 42.04 44.34
C PRO A 287 22.11 40.57 43.88
N PRO A 288 23.23 39.90 43.55
CA PRO A 288 23.24 38.48 43.25
C PRO A 288 22.72 37.66 44.44
N ALA A 289 21.95 36.61 44.14
CA ALA A 289 21.47 35.69 45.18
C ALA A 289 22.64 34.91 45.79
N MET A 290 22.56 34.55 47.06
CA MET A 290 23.47 33.60 47.68
C MET A 290 22.90 32.19 47.60
N ILE A 291 23.71 31.23 47.19
CA ILE A 291 23.41 29.82 47.37
C ILE A 291 24.06 29.34 48.68
N VAL A 292 23.28 28.64 49.50
CA VAL A 292 23.71 28.14 50.80
C VAL A 292 23.46 26.65 50.85
N LYS A 293 24.52 25.86 50.98
CA LYS A 293 24.48 24.40 51.17
C LYS A 293 24.64 24.07 52.64
N PHE A 294 23.74 23.25 53.17
CA PHE A 294 23.75 22.76 54.54
C PHE A 294 24.33 21.35 54.61
N ASN A 295 24.83 20.99 55.80
CA ASN A 295 25.31 19.63 56.08
C ASN A 295 24.15 18.66 56.37
N ASN A 296 22.96 19.17 56.70
CA ASN A 296 21.78 18.38 57.03
C ASN A 296 20.53 18.94 56.32
N ARG A 297 19.73 18.04 55.76
CA ARG A 297 18.44 18.32 55.10
C ARG A 297 17.40 18.92 56.03
N ASP A 298 17.37 18.51 57.29
CA ASP A 298 16.38 18.99 58.24
C ASP A 298 16.64 20.46 58.56
N ILE A 299 17.91 20.82 58.80
CA ILE A 299 18.33 22.22 58.96
C ILE A 299 18.01 23.04 57.70
N ARG A 300 18.24 22.49 56.51
CA ARG A 300 17.83 23.12 55.25
C ARG A 300 16.33 23.41 55.26
N ASN A 301 15.52 22.42 55.62
CA ASN A 301 14.06 22.51 55.62
C ASN A 301 13.55 23.53 56.63
N ASP A 302 14.16 23.58 57.82
CA ASP A 302 13.85 24.56 58.87
C ASP A 302 14.15 25.98 58.38
N VAL A 303 15.33 26.21 57.81
CA VAL A 303 15.69 27.51 57.22
C VAL A 303 14.76 27.86 56.05
N PHE A 304 14.41 26.89 55.20
CA PHE A 304 13.47 27.11 54.10
C PHE A 304 12.06 27.45 54.60
N ALA A 305 11.63 26.92 55.74
CA ALA A 305 10.32 27.22 56.34
C ALA A 305 10.22 28.68 56.82
N LEU A 306 11.35 29.31 57.18
CA LEU A 306 11.39 30.72 57.61
C LEU A 306 10.87 31.69 56.54
N ARG A 307 10.82 31.29 55.26
CA ARG A 307 10.22 32.10 54.19
C ARG A 307 8.78 32.55 54.49
N ARG A 308 8.05 31.81 55.32
CA ARG A 308 6.69 32.18 55.75
C ARG A 308 6.69 33.41 56.65
N GLN A 309 7.70 33.56 57.51
CA GLN A 309 7.87 34.71 58.40
C GLN A 309 8.39 35.95 57.67
N ILE A 310 9.00 35.76 56.50
CA ILE A 310 9.49 36.83 55.62
C ILE A 310 8.33 37.54 54.90
N LYS A 311 7.26 36.80 54.61
CA LYS A 311 6.12 37.32 53.84
C LYS A 311 5.45 38.48 54.60
N GLY A 312 5.42 39.66 53.98
CA GLY A 312 4.80 40.87 54.54
C GLY A 312 5.77 41.80 55.27
N LYS A 313 7.04 41.40 55.48
CA LYS A 313 8.08 42.30 56.00
C LYS A 313 8.76 43.05 54.86
N HIS A 314 8.84 44.38 54.99
CA HIS A 314 9.39 45.29 53.97
C HIS A 314 10.75 45.88 54.33
N TYR A 315 11.28 45.54 55.50
CA TYR A 315 12.57 46.01 55.97
C TYR A 315 13.14 45.02 56.98
N TRP A 316 14.46 44.83 56.92
CA TRP A 316 15.24 43.99 57.84
C TRP A 316 16.39 44.82 58.38
N HIS A 317 16.55 44.81 59.70
CA HIS A 317 17.54 45.62 60.40
C HIS A 317 18.95 45.10 60.09
N CYS A 318 19.12 43.79 59.95
CA CYS A 318 20.35 43.23 59.43
C CYS A 318 20.54 43.69 57.98
N TYR A 319 21.69 44.28 57.72
CA TYR A 319 22.14 44.60 56.36
C TYR A 319 21.28 45.60 55.58
N ASN A 320 20.33 46.33 56.20
CA ASN A 320 19.45 47.30 55.51
C ASN A 320 18.71 46.68 54.29
N ILE A 321 18.20 45.46 54.44
CA ILE A 321 17.56 44.73 53.33
C ILE A 321 16.12 45.22 53.13
N LYS A 322 15.78 45.63 51.91
CA LYS A 322 14.40 46.05 51.55
C LYS A 322 13.45 44.87 51.30
N LYS A 323 13.93 43.81 50.62
CA LYS A 323 13.13 42.63 50.30
C LYS A 323 14.03 41.41 50.35
N LEU A 324 13.71 40.48 51.24
CA LEU A 324 14.40 39.21 51.39
C LEU A 324 13.56 38.11 50.77
N PHE A 325 14.18 37.15 50.07
CA PHE A 325 13.50 35.95 49.58
C PHE A 325 14.35 34.73 49.88
N ILE A 326 13.72 33.66 50.36
CA ILE A 326 14.34 32.33 50.49
C ILE A 326 13.59 31.38 49.56
N ASN A 327 14.32 30.86 48.58
CA ASN A 327 13.82 29.91 47.58
C ASN A 327 14.58 28.58 47.68
N GLU A 328 13.97 27.51 47.20
CA GLU A 328 14.67 26.25 46.99
C GLU A 328 15.67 26.41 45.83
N SER A 329 16.85 25.77 45.91
CA SER A 329 17.76 25.78 44.78
C SER A 329 17.29 24.78 43.72
N LEU A 330 16.98 25.29 42.53
CA LEU A 330 16.48 24.49 41.41
C LEU A 330 17.52 24.43 40.28
N THR A 331 17.43 23.38 39.45
CA THR A 331 18.10 23.33 38.13
C THR A 331 17.61 24.48 37.25
N ALA A 332 18.34 24.78 36.17
CA ALA A 332 17.93 25.82 35.24
C ALA A 332 16.56 25.51 34.62
N ASP A 333 16.34 24.25 34.22
CA ASP A 333 15.11 23.79 33.61
C ASP A 333 13.95 23.76 34.60
N ALA A 334 14.14 23.24 35.82
CA ALA A 334 13.12 23.31 36.86
C ALA A 334 12.76 24.76 37.23
N ARG A 335 13.75 25.68 37.28
CA ARG A 335 13.47 27.11 37.50
C ARG A 335 12.62 27.72 36.39
N LYS A 336 12.93 27.40 35.13
CA LYS A 336 12.17 27.83 33.94
C LYS A 336 10.75 27.26 33.97
N LEU A 337 10.61 25.96 34.22
CA LEU A 337 9.32 25.28 34.33
C LEU A 337 8.49 25.85 35.48
N PHE A 338 9.10 26.13 36.64
CA PHE A 338 8.39 26.70 37.78
C PHE A 338 7.89 28.12 37.48
N TYR A 339 8.68 28.94 36.79
CA TYR A 339 8.23 30.25 36.32
C TYR A 339 7.01 30.13 35.39
N LYS A 340 7.09 29.26 34.38
CA LYS A 340 5.97 29.00 33.45
C LYS A 340 4.73 28.50 34.17
N THR A 341 4.90 27.55 35.09
CA THR A 341 3.82 26.99 35.93
C THR A 341 3.12 28.09 36.73
N ARG A 342 3.87 29.04 37.29
CA ARG A 342 3.30 30.19 38.02
C ARG A 342 2.52 31.14 37.13
N VAL A 343 3.03 31.43 35.93
CA VAL A 343 2.34 32.28 34.96
C VAL A 343 1.04 31.62 34.52
N TRP A 344 1.12 30.34 34.15
CA TRP A 344 -0.03 29.52 33.77
C TRP A 344 -1.08 29.44 34.89
N ALA A 345 -0.67 29.15 36.13
CA ALA A 345 -1.58 29.05 37.27
C ALA A 345 -2.36 30.35 37.54
N LYS A 346 -1.74 31.50 37.25
CA LYS A 346 -2.39 32.82 37.35
C LYS A 346 -3.36 33.06 36.18
N GLN A 347 -3.01 32.63 34.97
CA GLN A 347 -3.86 32.75 33.79
C GLN A 347 -5.12 31.89 33.91
N MET A 348 -4.99 30.72 34.54
CA MET A 348 -6.09 29.77 34.75
C MET A 348 -6.97 30.08 35.96
N GLU A 349 -6.65 31.12 36.73
CA GLU A 349 -7.40 31.52 37.92
C GLU A 349 -8.89 31.83 37.63
N PRO A 350 -9.29 32.46 36.51
CA PRO A 350 -10.70 32.70 36.18
C PRO A 350 -11.51 31.42 35.93
N GLU A 351 -10.90 30.40 35.32
CA GLU A 351 -11.59 29.18 34.89
C GLU A 351 -11.58 28.11 35.99
N HIS A 352 -10.45 27.97 36.68
CA HIS A 352 -10.21 26.88 37.62
C HIS A 352 -10.10 27.36 39.07
N GLY A 353 -10.26 28.66 39.33
CA GLY A 353 -10.02 29.25 40.64
C GLY A 353 -8.52 29.28 40.98
N ARG A 354 -8.22 29.65 42.21
CA ARG A 354 -6.83 29.90 42.64
C ARG A 354 -5.98 28.62 42.65
N ILE A 355 -5.09 28.48 41.68
CA ILE A 355 -4.13 27.37 41.64
C ILE A 355 -2.88 27.72 42.45
N TYR A 356 -2.58 26.91 43.45
CA TYR A 356 -1.38 27.01 44.27
C TYR A 356 -0.24 26.25 43.62
N THR A 357 0.94 26.89 43.57
CA THR A 357 2.16 26.31 43.01
C THR A 357 3.27 26.35 44.07
N TRP A 358 4.06 25.28 44.19
CA TRP A 358 5.20 25.23 45.09
C TRP A 358 6.24 24.23 44.59
N THR A 359 7.44 24.30 45.17
CA THR A 359 8.49 23.32 44.93
C THR A 359 8.78 22.51 46.18
N PHE A 360 9.20 21.27 45.98
CA PHE A 360 9.70 20.41 47.04
C PHE A 360 10.68 19.40 46.44
N LYS A 361 11.92 19.36 46.96
CA LYS A 361 12.99 18.49 46.47
C LYS A 361 13.29 18.68 44.99
N GLY A 362 13.25 19.93 44.52
CA GLY A 362 13.46 20.26 43.11
C GLY A 362 12.28 19.94 42.19
N GLU A 363 11.24 19.28 42.69
CA GLU A 363 10.03 18.97 41.94
C GLU A 363 9.00 20.07 42.09
N ILE A 364 8.21 20.30 41.04
CA ILE A 364 7.18 21.34 41.01
C ILE A 364 5.82 20.70 41.19
N PHE A 365 5.00 21.30 42.04
CA PHE A 365 3.68 20.81 42.35
C PHE A 365 2.63 21.90 42.21
N ILE A 366 1.44 21.47 41.79
CA ILE A 366 0.25 22.31 41.70
C ILE A 366 -0.92 21.67 42.44
N ARG A 367 -1.83 22.50 42.95
CA ARG A 367 -3.13 22.09 43.53
C ARG A 367 -4.14 23.24 43.41
N LYS A 368 -5.41 22.92 43.21
CA LYS A 368 -6.51 23.90 43.08
C LYS A 368 -7.04 24.41 44.43
N ASN A 369 -6.99 23.60 45.49
CA ASN A 369 -7.43 24.01 46.84
C ASN A 369 -6.29 23.83 47.85
N ILE A 370 -6.15 24.77 48.79
CA ILE A 370 -5.08 24.79 49.80
C ILE A 370 -5.26 23.73 50.88
N GLU A 371 -6.49 23.30 51.15
CA GLU A 371 -6.80 22.41 52.28
C GLU A 371 -6.76 20.95 51.87
N ASN A 372 -7.54 20.54 50.85
CA ASN A 372 -7.73 19.10 50.54
C ASN A 372 -7.64 18.74 49.04
N GLY A 373 -7.17 19.66 48.18
CA GLY A 373 -7.04 19.35 46.75
C GLY A 373 -5.93 18.33 46.46
N PRO A 374 -6.09 17.45 45.46
CA PRO A 374 -5.03 16.54 45.08
C PRO A 374 -3.79 17.30 44.62
N LYS A 375 -2.63 16.83 45.09
CA LYS A 375 -1.32 17.35 44.71
C LYS A 375 -0.91 16.69 43.39
N ARG A 376 -0.62 17.49 42.35
CA ARG A 376 -0.14 17.01 41.06
C ARG A 376 1.29 17.47 40.80
N LYS A 377 2.14 16.57 40.31
CA LYS A 377 3.52 16.89 39.91
C LYS A 377 3.54 17.42 38.48
N VAL A 378 4.16 18.57 38.26
CA VAL A 378 4.37 19.12 36.91
C VAL A 378 5.66 18.57 36.35
N LEU A 379 5.56 17.70 35.34
CA LEU A 379 6.70 17.05 34.70
C LEU A 379 7.27 17.87 33.53
N SER A 380 6.41 18.57 32.81
CA SER A 380 6.76 19.29 31.59
C SER A 380 5.78 20.44 31.34
N GLU A 381 6.09 21.26 30.35
CA GLU A 381 5.15 22.28 29.86
C GLU A 381 3.95 21.67 29.13
N ASP A 382 4.15 20.54 28.43
CA ASP A 382 3.07 19.78 27.79
C ASP A 382 2.01 19.33 28.81
N PHE A 383 2.42 18.96 30.03
CA PHE A 383 1.49 18.65 31.11
C PHE A 383 0.54 19.82 31.43
N LEU A 384 1.04 21.07 31.41
CA LEU A 384 0.20 22.26 31.62
C LEU A 384 -0.75 22.48 30.43
N SER A 385 -0.28 22.25 29.21
CA SER A 385 -1.10 22.32 28.00
C SER A 385 -2.25 21.31 28.02
N LYS A 386 -1.99 20.08 28.47
CA LYS A 386 -3.01 19.02 28.62
C LYS A 386 -4.08 19.36 29.65
N ILE A 387 -3.69 19.97 30.78
CA ILE A 387 -4.68 20.47 31.75
C ILE A 387 -5.53 21.57 31.12
N SER A 388 -4.91 22.49 30.39
CA SER A 388 -5.59 23.60 29.72
C SER A 388 -6.63 23.12 28.70
N LYS A 389 -6.36 21.99 28.04
CA LYS A 389 -7.27 21.34 27.10
C LYS A 389 -8.35 20.48 27.77
N GLY A 390 -8.30 20.33 29.09
CA GLY A 390 -9.19 19.44 29.84
C GLY A 390 -8.86 17.94 29.70
N GLU A 391 -7.74 17.58 29.06
CA GLU A 391 -7.30 16.17 28.93
C GLU A 391 -6.86 15.59 30.28
N ILE A 392 -6.39 16.45 31.19
CA ILE A 392 -5.99 16.08 32.56
C ILE A 392 -6.80 16.93 33.55
N SER A 393 -7.57 16.28 34.41
CA SER A 393 -8.32 16.95 35.49
C SER A 393 -7.44 17.21 36.71
N LEU A 394 -7.50 18.45 37.22
CA LEU A 394 -6.89 18.84 38.48
C LEU A 394 -7.60 18.30 39.72
N ASP A 395 -8.85 17.84 39.59
CA ASP A 395 -9.68 17.44 40.73
C ASP A 395 -9.57 15.94 41.04
N ILE A 396 -9.04 15.16 40.10
CA ILE A 396 -8.75 13.74 40.30
C ILE A 396 -7.33 13.65 40.92
N PRO A 397 -7.03 12.73 41.85
CA PRO A 397 -5.65 12.46 42.26
C PRO A 397 -4.85 11.80 41.14
N ASP A 398 -3.52 11.94 41.17
CA ASP A 398 -2.64 11.00 40.45
C ASP A 398 -2.91 9.62 41.07
N THR A 399 -3.84 8.83 40.51
CA THR A 399 -3.86 7.41 40.78
C THR A 399 -2.46 6.91 40.42
N PRO A 400 -1.76 6.16 41.29
CA PRO A 400 -0.49 5.58 40.92
C PRO A 400 -0.75 4.73 39.69
N VAL A 401 -0.37 5.28 38.54
CA VAL A 401 -0.47 4.63 37.26
C VAL A 401 0.35 3.37 37.44
N LYS A 402 -0.32 2.22 37.64
CA LYS A 402 0.27 0.92 37.36
C LYS A 402 0.68 1.00 35.90
N SER A 403 1.93 1.39 35.66
CA SER A 403 2.65 1.36 34.40
C SER A 403 1.75 1.20 33.16
N TYR A 404 1.07 2.27 32.76
CA TYR A 404 0.42 2.43 31.45
C TYR A 404 1.49 2.59 30.35
N ILE A 405 2.50 1.72 30.36
CA ILE A 405 3.45 1.54 29.26
C ILE A 405 2.90 0.47 28.30
N HIS A 406 1.78 -0.20 28.64
CA HIS A 406 1.25 -1.28 27.80
C HIS A 406 0.27 -0.81 26.72
N GLU A 407 -0.49 0.28 26.90
CA GLU A 407 -1.62 0.56 25.98
C GLU A 407 -1.25 1.25 24.67
N SER A 408 -0.08 1.89 24.54
CA SER A 408 0.41 2.37 23.25
C SER A 408 1.18 1.30 22.44
N CYS A 409 1.45 0.13 23.02
CA CYS A 409 1.94 -1.04 22.27
C CYS A 409 0.80 -1.97 21.81
N VAL A 410 -0.34 -2.00 22.50
CA VAL A 410 -1.48 -2.87 22.12
C VAL A 410 -2.09 -2.48 20.76
N VAL A 411 -2.07 -1.19 20.41
CA VAL A 411 -2.57 -0.74 19.09
C VAL A 411 -1.73 -1.27 17.92
N ILE A 412 -0.47 -1.67 18.15
CA ILE A 412 0.37 -2.28 17.09
C ILE A 412 0.18 -3.80 17.04
N GLU A 413 -0.15 -4.46 18.16
CA GLU A 413 -0.43 -5.90 18.18
C GLU A 413 -1.80 -6.23 17.57
N ASP A 414 -2.82 -5.40 17.77
CA ASP A 414 -4.15 -5.62 17.18
C ASP A 414 -4.16 -5.45 15.65
N ILE A 415 -3.27 -4.61 15.09
CA ILE A 415 -3.10 -4.47 13.63
C ILE A 415 -2.31 -5.65 13.03
N LEU A 416 -1.51 -6.37 13.84
CA LEU A 416 -0.70 -7.51 13.39
C LEU A 416 -1.39 -8.88 13.59
N ALA A 417 -2.39 -8.98 14.47
CA ALA A 417 -3.11 -10.22 14.74
C ALA A 417 -4.09 -10.63 13.62
N GLU A 418 -4.50 -9.71 12.75
CA GLU A 418 -5.45 -10.01 11.65
C GLU A 418 -4.84 -10.73 10.43
N THR A 419 -3.57 -11.16 10.46
CA THR A 419 -2.90 -11.77 9.29
C THR A 419 -2.30 -13.16 9.49
N THR A 420 -2.66 -13.90 10.54
CA THR A 420 -2.21 -15.29 10.69
C THR A 420 -3.13 -16.30 9.96
N PRO A 421 -2.61 -17.14 9.04
CA PRO A 421 -3.41 -18.18 8.40
C PRO A 421 -3.64 -19.35 9.36
N SER A 422 -4.90 -19.69 9.56
CA SER A 422 -5.37 -20.88 10.28
C SER A 422 -4.69 -22.16 9.78
N THR A 423 -3.89 -22.81 10.62
CA THR A 423 -3.44 -24.20 10.41
C THR A 423 -4.64 -25.14 10.51
N ALA A 424 -5.01 -25.73 9.37
CA ALA A 424 -5.96 -26.83 9.30
C ALA A 424 -5.29 -28.12 9.80
N THR A 425 -5.94 -28.78 10.76
CA THR A 425 -5.66 -30.15 11.20
C THR A 425 -6.26 -31.17 10.23
N ASP A 426 -5.56 -32.30 10.11
CA ASP A 426 -5.87 -33.52 9.35
C ASP A 426 -7.28 -34.08 9.49
#